data_AF-A0A9D5TMN1-F1
#
_entry.id   AF-A0A9D5TMN1-F1
#
_cell.length_a   1.000
_cell.length_b   1.000
_cell.length_c   1.000
_cell.angle_alpha   90.00
_cell.angle_beta   90.00
_cell.angle_gamma   90.00
#
_symmetry.space_group_name_H-M   'P 1'
#
loop_
_entity.id
_entity.type
_entity.pdbx_description
1 polymer ?
#
loop_
_entity_poly.entity_id
_entity_poly.type
_entity_poly.pdbx_seq_one_letter_code
_entity_poly.pdbx_strand_id
1 'polypeptide(L)'
;MLNLLQTVRDAIFPAIMFAVMALGTLVSSPKAEVYNPNGVPISSSEWAETSPDSAKVTVKDALSNSGNATVVAGVTNAGAAPYLNLFGSDGAGSIWWPSADGGNAEIQLQIINASGSVTAACTVTSKKDTAGKFATTCQ
;
A
#
# COMPACT_ATOMS: atom_id res chain seq x y z
N MET A 1 2.75 7.67 -60.47
CA MET A 1 3.01 8.71 -59.46
C MET A 1 2.82 8.07 -58.10
N LEU A 2 3.90 7.86 -57.33
CA LEU A 2 3.76 7.50 -55.91
C LEU A 2 3.13 8.71 -55.22
N ASN A 3 1.90 8.53 -54.74
CA ASN A 3 1.19 9.58 -54.03
C ASN A 3 1.78 9.69 -52.62
N LEU A 4 2.83 10.51 -52.49
CA LEU A 4 3.64 10.66 -51.28
C LEU A 4 2.78 10.94 -50.04
N LEU A 5 1.64 11.62 -50.20
CA LEU A 5 0.66 11.86 -49.13
C LEU A 5 -0.01 10.58 -48.61
N GLN A 6 -0.28 9.59 -49.48
CA GLN A 6 -0.88 8.31 -49.07
C GLN A 6 0.14 7.45 -48.31
N THR A 7 1.39 7.42 -48.77
CA THR A 7 2.47 6.65 -48.12
C THR A 7 2.82 7.23 -46.75
N VAL A 8 2.81 8.55 -46.62
CA VAL A 8 3.01 9.25 -45.34
C VAL A 8 1.85 8.98 -44.38
N ARG A 9 0.59 8.99 -44.86
CA ARG A 9 -0.57 8.67 -44.02
C ARG A 9 -0.53 7.23 -43.52
N ASP A 10 -0.22 6.28 -44.39
CA ASP A 10 -0.24 4.84 -44.06
C ASP A 10 0.93 4.42 -43.17
N ALA A 11 2.04 5.16 -43.15
CA ALA A 11 3.16 4.93 -42.23
C ALA A 11 3.00 5.65 -40.89
N ILE A 12 2.41 6.86 -40.89
CA ILE A 12 2.27 7.68 -39.68
C ILE A 12 1.14 7.17 -38.78
N PHE A 13 0.01 6.75 -39.34
CA PHE A 13 -1.13 6.30 -38.52
C PHE A 13 -0.79 5.09 -37.62
N PRO A 14 -0.14 4.02 -38.11
CA PRO A 14 0.28 2.91 -37.26
C PRO A 14 1.32 3.32 -36.22
N ALA A 15 2.27 4.18 -36.60
CA ALA A 15 3.30 4.66 -35.68
C ALA A 15 2.73 5.51 -34.53
N ILE A 16 1.76 6.39 -34.83
CA ILE A 16 1.04 7.16 -33.82
C ILE A 16 0.20 6.23 -32.94
N MET A 17 -0.47 5.23 -33.52
CA MET A 17 -1.25 4.28 -32.72
C MET A 17 -0.36 3.45 -31.78
N PHE A 18 0.80 2.99 -32.25
CA PHE A 18 1.79 2.30 -31.42
C PHE A 18 2.36 3.22 -30.33
N ALA A 19 2.62 4.49 -30.63
CA ALA A 19 3.05 5.47 -29.63
C ALA A 19 1.97 5.73 -28.58
N VAL A 20 0.70 5.87 -28.97
CA VAL A 20 -0.43 6.07 -28.05
C VAL A 20 -0.69 4.82 -27.21
N MET A 21 -0.56 3.62 -27.78
CA MET A 21 -0.62 2.36 -27.02
C MET A 21 0.54 2.23 -26.02
N ALA A 22 1.75 2.65 -26.40
CA ALA A 22 2.92 2.64 -25.51
C ALA A 22 2.86 3.73 -24.42
N LEU A 23 2.16 4.85 -24.67
CA LEU A 23 1.87 5.88 -23.66
C LEU A 23 0.74 5.46 -22.72
N GLY A 24 -0.20 4.62 -23.17
CA GLY A 24 -1.28 4.06 -22.36
C GLY A 24 -0.84 2.94 -21.40
N THR A 25 0.35 2.36 -21.57
CA THR A 25 0.91 1.35 -20.66
C THR A 25 1.75 1.93 -19.53
N LEU A 26 1.90 3.27 -19.46
CA LEU A 26 2.38 3.95 -18.26
C LEU A 26 1.26 4.06 -17.21
N VAL A 27 0.55 2.96 -16.96
CA VAL A 27 -0.17 2.80 -15.70
C VAL A 27 0.93 2.55 -14.68
N SER A 28 1.39 3.61 -14.02
CA SER A 28 2.28 3.45 -12.87
C SER A 28 1.62 2.45 -11.93
N SER A 29 2.25 1.29 -11.73
CA SER A 29 1.70 0.24 -10.88
C SER A 29 1.22 0.87 -9.57
N PRO A 30 -0.05 0.71 -9.18
CA PRO A 30 -0.50 1.17 -7.89
C PRO A 30 0.40 0.50 -6.87
N LYS A 31 1.05 1.30 -6.01
CA LYS A 31 1.80 0.81 -4.85
C LYS A 31 0.92 -0.23 -4.12
N ALA A 32 1.56 -1.21 -3.48
CA ALA A 32 0.89 -2.33 -2.83
C ALA A 32 -0.43 -1.90 -2.16
N GLU A 33 -1.53 -2.56 -2.54
CA GLU A 33 -2.86 -2.13 -2.14
C GLU A 33 -3.08 -2.53 -0.69
N VAL A 34 -2.61 -1.65 0.19
CA VAL A 34 -3.04 -1.61 1.57
C VAL A 34 -4.41 -0.96 1.56
N TYR A 35 -5.42 -1.70 1.98
CA TYR A 35 -6.78 -1.19 2.13
C TYR A 35 -6.93 -0.57 3.52
N ASN A 36 -7.62 0.57 3.59
CA ASN A 36 -7.99 1.20 4.84
C ASN A 36 -9.17 0.45 5.50
N PRO A 37 -9.56 0.82 6.73
CA PRO A 37 -10.68 0.19 7.45
C PRO A 37 -12.03 0.18 6.71
N ASN A 38 -12.21 1.06 5.72
CA ASN A 38 -13.42 1.14 4.91
C ASN A 38 -13.35 0.27 3.64
N GLY A 39 -12.27 -0.49 3.44
CA GLY A 39 -12.07 -1.34 2.28
C GLY A 39 -11.71 -0.58 1.00
N VAL A 40 -11.24 0.67 1.10
CA VAL A 40 -10.70 1.41 -0.04
C VAL A 40 -9.17 1.47 0.03
N PRO A 41 -8.44 1.52 -1.10
CA PRO A 41 -7.00 1.69 -1.07
C PRO A 41 -6.60 2.92 -0.24
N ILE A 42 -5.61 2.74 0.63
CA ILE A 42 -5.15 3.78 1.52
C ILE A 42 -4.66 5.00 0.73
N SER A 43 -5.10 6.18 1.15
CA SER A 43 -4.75 7.46 0.54
C SER A 43 -3.37 7.94 0.97
N SER A 44 -2.84 8.95 0.26
CA SER A 44 -1.55 9.56 0.62
C SER A 44 -1.58 10.27 1.98
N SER A 45 -2.73 10.83 2.38
CA SER A 45 -2.93 11.46 3.69
C SER A 45 -2.92 10.44 4.82
N GLU A 46 -3.61 9.31 4.62
CA GLU A 46 -3.63 8.20 5.58
C GLU A 46 -2.25 7.56 5.75
N TRP A 47 -1.47 7.43 4.67
CA TRP A 47 -0.07 6.99 4.76
C TRP A 47 0.81 7.92 5.61
N ALA A 48 0.52 9.23 5.57
CA ALA A 48 1.24 10.27 6.30
C ALA A 48 0.70 10.50 7.71
N GLU A 49 -0.37 9.81 8.11
CA GLU A 49 -0.98 9.94 9.41
C GLU A 49 0.00 9.51 10.51
N THR A 50 0.24 10.40 11.47
CA THR A 50 1.20 10.18 12.55
C THR A 50 0.54 9.61 13.78
N SER A 51 1.24 8.72 14.48
CA SER A 51 0.78 8.19 15.77
C SER A 51 0.46 9.32 16.76
N PRO A 52 -0.63 9.18 17.55
CA PRO A 52 -1.01 10.18 18.54
C PRO A 52 0.01 10.30 19.69
N ASP A 53 0.86 9.30 19.89
CA ASP A 53 1.91 9.28 20.90
C ASP A 53 3.08 10.25 20.60
N SER A 54 4.07 10.27 21.51
CA SER A 54 5.27 11.10 21.40
C SER A 54 6.27 10.60 20.34
N ALA A 55 6.10 9.38 19.81
CA ALA A 55 6.99 8.82 18.80
C ALA A 55 6.73 9.41 17.41
N LYS A 56 5.51 9.92 17.15
CA LYS A 56 5.12 10.59 15.90
C LYS A 56 5.50 9.80 14.63
N VAL A 57 5.25 8.50 14.68
CA VAL A 57 5.57 7.56 13.61
C VAL A 57 4.46 7.62 12.56
N THR A 58 4.80 7.65 11.28
CA THR A 58 3.78 7.58 10.22
C THR A 58 3.31 6.15 9.99
N VAL A 59 2.07 5.97 9.50
CA VAL A 59 1.57 4.64 9.08
C VAL A 59 2.54 3.98 8.11
N LYS A 60 3.12 4.75 7.18
CA LYS A 60 4.10 4.25 6.22
C LYS A 60 5.35 3.72 6.89
N ASP A 61 5.92 4.45 7.84
CA ASP A 61 7.14 4.04 8.53
C ASP A 61 6.90 2.78 9.36
N ALA A 62 5.76 2.71 10.06
CA ALA A 62 5.37 1.57 10.86
C ALA A 62 5.29 0.28 10.03
N LEU A 63 4.56 0.32 8.91
CA LEU A 63 4.32 -0.88 8.08
C LEU A 63 5.53 -1.25 7.22
N SER A 64 6.24 -0.27 6.65
CA SER A 64 7.42 -0.54 5.79
C SER A 64 8.66 -1.00 6.56
N ASN A 65 8.71 -0.75 7.87
CA ASN A 65 9.76 -1.24 8.78
C ASN A 65 9.18 -2.08 9.93
N SER A 66 8.11 -2.81 9.64
CA SER A 66 7.50 -3.77 10.56
C SER A 66 8.46 -4.92 10.89
N GLY A 67 8.38 -5.42 12.14
CA GLY A 67 9.05 -6.64 12.58
C GLY A 67 8.64 -7.90 11.81
N ASN A 68 7.51 -7.88 11.10
CA ASN A 68 7.05 -8.97 10.26
C ASN A 68 7.36 -8.73 8.77
N ALA A 69 8.12 -9.65 8.15
CA ALA A 69 8.54 -9.53 6.77
C ALA A 69 7.38 -9.60 5.75
N THR A 70 6.30 -10.31 6.07
CA THR A 70 5.10 -10.42 5.22
C THR A 70 4.33 -9.10 5.18
N VAL A 71 4.28 -8.38 6.31
CA VAL A 71 3.73 -7.02 6.35
C VAL A 71 4.57 -6.08 5.48
N VAL A 72 5.89 -6.10 5.64
CA VAL A 72 6.79 -5.28 4.79
C VAL A 72 6.63 -5.63 3.31
N ALA A 73 6.52 -6.92 2.98
CA ALA A 73 6.27 -7.39 1.62
C ALA A 73 4.94 -6.85 1.07
N GLY A 74 3.88 -6.86 1.88
CA GLY A 74 2.57 -6.34 1.49
C GLY A 74 2.49 -4.81 1.36
N VAL A 75 3.51 -4.08 1.80
CA VAL A 75 3.67 -2.64 1.52
C VAL A 75 4.51 -2.39 0.27
N THR A 76 5.47 -3.28 -0.02
CA THR A 76 6.50 -3.08 -1.05
C THR A 76 6.17 -3.73 -2.39
N ASN A 77 5.46 -4.87 -2.39
CA ASN A 77 5.10 -5.62 -3.59
C ASN A 77 3.75 -5.17 -4.17
N ALA A 78 3.82 -4.17 -5.06
CA ALA A 78 2.69 -3.67 -5.82
C ALA A 78 2.04 -4.75 -6.71
N GLY A 79 0.73 -4.97 -6.55
CA GLY A 79 -0.06 -5.85 -7.44
C GLY A 79 0.16 -7.35 -7.24
N ALA A 80 0.79 -7.76 -6.14
CA ALA A 80 0.98 -9.15 -5.79
C ALA A 80 0.71 -9.39 -4.31
N ALA A 81 0.19 -10.57 -3.99
CA ALA A 81 0.04 -10.99 -2.61
C ALA A 81 1.42 -11.04 -1.89
N PRO A 82 1.46 -10.80 -0.58
CA PRO A 82 0.31 -10.57 0.32
C PRO A 82 -0.29 -9.17 0.20
N TYR A 83 -1.61 -9.07 0.28
CA TYR A 83 -2.32 -7.78 0.43
C TYR A 83 -2.54 -7.49 1.92
N LEU A 84 -2.65 -6.22 2.29
CA LEU A 84 -2.92 -5.82 3.67
C LEU A 84 -4.28 -5.14 3.74
N ASN A 85 -5.12 -5.57 4.66
CA ASN A 85 -6.37 -4.89 4.97
C ASN A 85 -6.28 -4.35 6.38
N LEU A 86 -6.09 -3.04 6.52
CA LEU A 86 -6.18 -2.37 7.80
C LEU A 86 -7.61 -2.53 8.28
N PHE A 87 -7.79 -3.02 9.49
CA PHE A 87 -9.11 -3.07 10.07
C PHE A 87 -9.07 -2.27 11.34
N GLY A 88 -9.93 -1.26 11.32
CA GLY A 88 -10.25 -0.51 12.50
C GLY A 88 -9.91 0.97 12.45
N SER A 89 -10.84 1.75 13.00
CA SER A 89 -10.77 3.16 13.24
C SER A 89 -10.97 3.42 14.73
N ASP A 90 -10.18 4.30 15.35
CA ASP A 90 -10.71 5.02 16.53
C ASP A 90 -12.03 5.70 16.09
N GLY A 91 -13.02 5.93 16.95
CA GLY A 91 -14.32 6.47 16.49
C GLY A 91 -14.28 7.78 15.69
N ALA A 92 -13.10 8.39 15.48
CA ALA A 92 -12.84 9.59 14.71
C ALA A 92 -12.29 9.36 13.28
N GLY A 93 -11.98 8.13 12.87
CA GLY A 93 -11.46 7.84 11.53
C GLY A 93 -9.96 7.52 11.45
N SER A 94 -9.24 7.50 12.58
CA SER A 94 -7.78 7.32 12.61
C SER A 94 -7.38 5.86 12.38
N ILE A 95 -6.33 5.64 11.59
CA ILE A 95 -5.71 4.31 11.40
C ILE A 95 -5.01 3.85 12.68
N TRP A 96 -4.58 4.81 13.50
CA TRP A 96 -3.93 4.54 14.77
C TRP A 96 -4.93 4.19 15.86
N TRP A 97 -4.70 3.05 16.49
CA TRP A 97 -5.45 2.54 17.60
C TRP A 97 -4.77 2.84 18.92
N PRO A 98 -5.52 3.21 19.97
CA PRO A 98 -4.98 3.19 21.32
C PRO A 98 -4.67 1.74 21.70
N SER A 99 -3.43 1.46 22.12
CA SER A 99 -3.08 0.15 22.67
C SER A 99 -3.94 -0.18 23.89
N ALA A 100 -4.45 -1.40 23.95
CA ALA A 100 -5.26 -1.90 25.07
C ALA A 100 -4.50 -1.84 26.41
N ASP A 101 -3.17 -1.91 26.37
CA ASP A 101 -2.30 -1.89 27.56
C ASP A 101 -1.90 -0.48 28.00
N GLY A 102 -2.43 0.57 27.36
CA GLY A 102 -2.17 1.96 27.71
C GLY A 102 -0.71 2.34 27.45
N GLY A 103 -0.37 2.60 26.19
CA GLY A 103 0.98 2.97 25.82
C GLY A 103 1.11 3.46 24.38
N ASN A 104 1.62 2.60 23.51
CA ASN A 104 1.95 2.91 22.13
C ASN A 104 0.69 2.95 21.26
N ALA A 105 0.74 3.70 20.17
CA ALA A 105 -0.29 3.57 19.15
C ALA A 105 -0.09 2.27 18.35
N GLU A 106 -1.18 1.67 17.90
CA GLU A 106 -1.20 0.39 17.20
C GLU A 106 -1.87 0.51 15.84
N ILE A 107 -1.49 -0.33 14.91
CA ILE A 107 -2.13 -0.50 13.61
C ILE A 107 -2.53 -1.96 13.51
N GLN A 108 -3.84 -2.21 13.38
CA GLN A 108 -4.38 -3.55 13.21
C GLN A 108 -4.62 -3.82 11.73
N LEU A 109 -4.15 -4.97 11.25
CA LEU A 109 -4.24 -5.34 9.84
C LEU A 109 -4.39 -6.85 9.65
N GLN A 110 -5.05 -7.23 8.57
CA GLN A 110 -5.16 -8.60 8.09
C GLN A 110 -4.23 -8.78 6.89
N ILE A 111 -3.54 -9.92 6.87
CA ILE A 111 -2.76 -10.35 5.71
C ILE A 111 -3.67 -11.21 4.84
N ILE A 112 -3.90 -10.76 3.61
CA ILE A 112 -4.76 -11.43 2.63
C ILE A 112 -3.89 -12.05 1.55
N ASN A 113 -4.15 -13.32 1.23
CA ASN A 113 -3.44 -14.02 0.15
C ASN A 113 -3.99 -13.68 -1.24
N ALA A 114 -3.39 -14.27 -2.28
CA ALA A 114 -3.83 -14.06 -3.66
C ALA A 114 -5.26 -14.55 -3.95
N SER A 115 -5.82 -15.45 -3.13
CA SER A 115 -7.20 -15.93 -3.27
C SER A 115 -8.23 -15.04 -2.55
N GLY A 116 -7.79 -13.94 -1.91
CA GLY A 116 -8.67 -13.05 -1.16
C GLY A 116 -9.01 -13.55 0.25
N SER A 117 -8.32 -14.59 0.74
CA SER A 117 -8.55 -15.15 2.08
C SER A 117 -7.59 -14.54 3.10
N VAL A 118 -8.10 -14.24 4.29
CA VAL A 118 -7.28 -13.82 5.43
C VAL A 118 -6.42 -14.99 5.88
N THR A 119 -5.11 -14.76 6.00
CA THR A 119 -4.11 -15.76 6.39
C THR A 119 -3.51 -15.50 7.77
N ALA A 120 -3.51 -14.25 8.22
CA ALA A 120 -3.08 -13.85 9.55
C ALA A 120 -3.70 -12.51 9.93
N ALA A 121 -3.82 -12.25 11.22
CA ALA A 121 -4.12 -10.91 11.76
C ALA A 121 -2.90 -10.39 12.51
N CYS A 122 -2.46 -9.18 12.21
CA CYS A 122 -1.27 -8.58 12.78
C CYS A 122 -1.58 -7.23 13.45
N THR A 123 -0.85 -6.95 14.52
CA THR A 123 -0.80 -5.65 15.18
C THR A 123 0.61 -5.11 15.08
N VAL A 124 0.77 -3.95 14.46
CA VAL A 124 2.04 -3.22 14.35
C VAL A 124 1.99 -2.04 15.30
N THR A 125 2.95 -1.93 16.22
CA THR A 125 2.99 -0.84 17.21
C THR A 125 3.91 0.29 16.73
N SER A 126 3.67 1.51 17.20
CA SER A 126 4.59 2.65 16.99
C SER A 126 5.92 2.52 17.73
N LYS A 127 6.09 1.49 18.57
CA LYS A 127 7.33 1.22 19.31
C LYS A 127 8.24 0.28 18.53
N LYS A 128 9.54 0.56 18.58
CA LYS A 128 10.56 -0.33 18.04
C LYS A 128 10.92 -1.46 19.02
N ASP A 129 11.16 -2.64 18.48
CA ASP A 129 11.73 -3.79 19.18
C ASP A 129 13.26 -3.65 19.34
N THR A 130 13.89 -4.66 19.95
CA THR A 130 15.34 -4.69 20.15
C THR A 130 16.14 -4.79 18.84
N ALA A 131 15.51 -5.17 17.73
CA ALA A 131 16.09 -5.19 16.40
C ALA A 131 15.93 -3.85 15.66
N GLY A 132 15.31 -2.83 16.29
CA GLY A 132 15.07 -1.52 15.70
C GLY A 132 13.92 -1.47 14.68
N LYS A 133 13.11 -2.54 14.62
CA LYS A 133 11.91 -2.62 13.77
C LYS A 133 10.66 -2.34 14.58
N PHE A 134 9.58 -1.90 13.95
CA PHE A 134 8.32 -1.67 14.66
C PHE A 134 7.75 -2.99 15.16
N ALA A 135 7.58 -3.11 16.48
CA ALA A 135 7.17 -4.35 17.12
C ALA A 135 5.84 -4.80 16.52
N THR A 136 5.82 -6.03 16.03
CA THR A 136 4.70 -6.58 15.27
C THR A 136 4.37 -7.97 15.80
N THR A 137 3.10 -8.18 16.15
CA THR A 137 2.58 -9.46 16.62
C THR A 137 1.54 -9.94 15.62
N CYS A 138 1.65 -11.18 15.15
CA CYS A 138 0.66 -11.79 14.26
C CYS A 138 0.11 -13.08 14.87
N GLN A 139 -1.19 -13.32 14.67
CA GLN A 139 -1.94 -14.50 15.06
C GLN A 139 -2.46 -15.24 13.83
#